data_AF-A0A511NHV4-F1
#
_entry.id   AF-A0A511NHV4-F1
#
_cell.length_a   1.000
_cell.length_b   1.000
_cell.length_c   1.000
_cell.angle_alpha   90.00
_cell.angle_beta   90.00
_cell.angle_gamma   90.00
#
_symmetry.space_group_name_H-M   'P 1'
#
loop_
_entity.id
_entity.type
_entity.pdbx_description
1 polymer ?
#
loop_
_entity_poly.entity_id
_entity_poly.type
_entity_poly.pdbx_seq_one_letter_code
_entity_poly.pdbx_strand_id
1 'polypeptide(L)'
;MLNVCNPILFMSKEILIKAEHVSKKFCKDLNLGLLYGLQDLGSSFLGNTKQRELRKKEFWAVDDISFEVRRGECLGLLGHNGAGKSTLLKVLTGLIAPDRGQITMKGRVNALIELTAGFNPILTGRENIYNNGAVLGLTEKEIDEKYDEIVAFSELEEFIDTPVQYYSSGMKVRLGFSVAAFTEPDVLILDEVLAVGDVGFKIKSFNKTLEIMQKAAVIFVSHSMPEVSRTCNQVLFMRHGKSYYHGANIHKGIDMYLSEFKTSKTGIIEMQDGATMSNFSVNNSSIDIFEENLTYVQFGEDLHLQFDVNLVKDIDKYFAIIRITDKDLKMVGTVYTNRFEPYYDGKKKQSTIDIVLKNLRLIDGEYSISFLITENRSNTKDVKISEFLCIYRDFIKIKIEGLKLADFAPYYFEIETKQL
;
A
#
# COMPACT_ATOMS: atom_id res chain seq x y z
N MET A 1 0.69 -36.81 26.39
CA MET A 1 0.69 -35.38 26.79
C MET A 1 2.11 -34.84 26.64
N LEU A 2 2.43 -34.33 25.46
CA LEU A 2 3.63 -33.54 25.19
C LEU A 2 3.13 -32.21 24.65
N ASN A 3 3.30 -31.16 25.45
CA ASN A 3 3.02 -29.79 25.06
C ASN A 3 3.91 -29.42 23.87
N VAL A 4 3.31 -29.17 22.71
CA VAL A 4 3.95 -28.38 21.65
C VAL A 4 3.11 -27.11 21.49
N CYS A 5 3.06 -26.31 22.55
CA CYS A 5 3.07 -24.87 22.38
C CYS A 5 4.42 -24.57 21.73
N ASN A 6 4.45 -24.31 20.43
CA ASN A 6 5.65 -23.78 19.80
C ASN A 6 5.65 -22.27 20.10
N PRO A 7 6.54 -21.79 20.98
CA PRO A 7 6.64 -20.38 21.28
C PRO A 7 7.39 -19.74 20.12
N ILE A 8 6.78 -18.81 19.38
CA ILE A 8 7.59 -17.82 18.68
C ILE A 8 8.18 -16.96 19.79
N LEU A 9 9.33 -17.43 20.26
CA LEU A 9 10.16 -16.88 21.30
C LEU A 9 10.32 -15.38 21.04
N PHE A 10 10.12 -14.60 22.09
CA PHE A 10 10.65 -13.25 22.25
C PHE A 10 12.17 -13.26 21.99
N MET A 11 12.60 -13.22 20.73
CA MET A 11 13.86 -12.57 20.42
C MET A 11 13.66 -11.12 20.79
N SER A 12 14.48 -10.58 21.70
CA SER A 12 14.58 -9.15 21.90
C SER A 12 14.91 -8.53 20.55
N LYS A 13 13.89 -8.05 19.82
CA LYS A 13 14.05 -7.59 18.45
C LYS A 13 14.95 -6.35 18.51
N GLU A 14 16.18 -6.54 18.07
CA GLU A 14 17.19 -5.50 18.01
C GLU A 14 16.65 -4.29 17.25
N ILE A 15 16.84 -3.09 17.78
CA ILE A 15 16.54 -1.85 17.06
C ILE A 15 17.60 -1.68 15.96
N LEU A 16 17.16 -1.74 14.70
CA LEU A 16 18.04 -1.58 13.54
C LEU A 16 17.91 -0.21 12.90
N ILE A 17 16.77 0.46 13.06
CA ILE A 17 16.56 1.85 12.64
C ILE A 17 16.08 2.64 13.85
N LYS A 18 16.78 3.73 14.17
CA LYS A 18 16.38 4.68 15.20
C LYS A 18 16.52 6.09 14.66
N ALA A 19 15.41 6.80 14.53
CA ALA A 19 15.36 8.22 14.19
C ALA A 19 14.98 9.01 15.46
N GLU A 20 15.79 10.01 15.81
CA GLU A 20 15.60 10.82 17.02
C GLU A 20 15.56 12.30 16.64
N HIS A 21 14.37 12.91 16.77
CA HIS A 21 14.12 14.35 16.53
C HIS A 21 14.62 14.84 15.17
N VAL A 22 14.51 13.99 14.15
CA VAL A 22 15.05 14.24 12.81
C VAL A 22 14.29 15.39 12.17
N SER A 23 15.02 16.41 11.73
CA SER A 23 14.46 17.54 10.98
C SER A 23 15.33 17.87 9.76
N LYS A 24 14.68 18.21 8.65
CA LYS A 24 15.33 18.64 7.41
C LYS A 24 14.59 19.84 6.82
N LYS A 25 15.31 20.93 6.58
CA LYS A 25 14.78 22.14 5.93
C LYS A 25 15.30 22.30 4.50
N PHE A 26 14.54 23.03 3.70
CA PHE A 26 14.94 23.49 2.36
C PHE A 26 14.59 24.97 2.19
N CYS A 27 15.26 25.63 1.24
CA CYS A 27 14.93 26.97 0.80
C CYS A 27 14.13 26.91 -0.51
N LYS A 28 13.03 27.65 -0.61
CA LYS A 28 12.22 27.75 -1.84
C LYS A 28 12.93 28.52 -2.97
N ASP A 29 14.01 29.22 -2.66
CA ASP A 29 14.78 30.05 -3.58
C ASP A 29 16.22 29.54 -3.63
N LEU A 30 16.66 29.11 -4.82
CA LEU A 30 17.96 28.47 -5.00
C LEU A 30 19.13 29.41 -4.65
N ASN A 31 19.05 30.68 -5.07
CA ASN A 31 20.14 31.64 -4.85
C ASN A 31 20.28 31.98 -3.37
N LEU A 32 19.16 32.17 -2.68
CA LEU A 32 19.14 32.35 -1.23
C LEU A 32 19.61 31.09 -0.49
N GLY A 33 19.21 29.91 -0.95
CA GLY A 33 19.63 28.63 -0.39
C GLY A 33 21.14 28.41 -0.47
N LEU A 34 21.76 28.72 -1.61
CA LEU A 34 23.21 28.65 -1.79
C LEU A 34 23.94 29.64 -0.86
N LEU A 35 23.45 30.87 -0.77
CA LEU A 35 23.99 31.89 0.12
C LEU A 35 23.93 31.43 1.59
N TYR A 36 22.78 30.88 2.01
CA TYR A 36 22.62 30.31 3.35
C TYR A 36 23.54 29.11 3.59
N GLY A 37 23.71 28.22 2.61
CA GLY A 37 24.64 27.10 2.71
C GLY A 37 26.09 27.54 2.93
N LEU A 38 26.54 28.58 2.22
CA LEU A 38 27.88 29.16 2.44
C LEU A 38 28.02 29.79 3.84
N GLN A 39 26.99 30.51 4.30
CA GLN A 39 26.96 31.05 5.66
C GLN A 39 26.98 29.94 6.71
N ASP A 40 26.26 28.84 6.47
CA ASP A 40 26.17 27.72 7.38
C ASP A 40 27.52 27.01 7.48
N LEU A 41 28.18 26.71 6.36
CA LEU A 41 29.54 26.17 6.32
C LEU A 41 30.52 27.05 7.11
N GLY A 42 30.58 28.36 6.82
CA GLY A 42 31.48 29.29 7.51
C GLY A 42 31.22 29.36 9.02
N SER A 43 29.96 29.28 9.43
CA SER A 43 29.59 29.30 10.85
C SER A 43 29.89 27.99 11.59
N SER A 44 29.86 26.84 10.91
CA SER A 44 30.25 25.55 11.46
C SER A 44 31.74 25.50 11.76
N PHE A 45 32.58 26.14 10.92
CA PHE A 45 34.01 26.31 11.20
C PHE A 45 34.29 27.19 12.43
N LEU A 46 33.38 28.12 12.74
CA LEU A 46 33.47 29.02 13.91
C LEU A 46 32.80 28.44 15.17
N GLY A 47 32.39 27.17 15.16
CA GLY A 47 31.83 26.47 16.31
C GLY A 47 30.44 26.94 16.76
N ASN A 48 29.72 27.71 15.93
CA ASN A 48 28.43 28.28 16.30
C ASN A 48 27.25 27.47 15.73
N THR A 49 26.93 26.35 16.40
CA THR A 49 25.84 25.41 16.10
C THR A 49 24.54 25.75 16.85
N LYS A 50 24.13 27.03 16.89
CA LYS A 50 22.78 27.34 17.39
C LYS A 50 21.72 26.71 16.48
N GLN A 51 20.71 26.08 17.08
CA GLN A 51 19.46 25.70 16.39
C GLN A 51 18.86 26.94 15.72
N ARG A 52 19.03 27.07 14.41
CA ARG A 52 18.55 28.25 13.68
C ARG A 52 17.05 28.13 13.47
N GLU A 53 16.32 29.18 13.83
CA GLU A 53 14.96 29.43 13.36
C GLU A 53 14.94 29.44 11.82
N LEU A 54 13.77 29.15 11.23
CA LEU A 54 13.61 29.20 9.79
C LEU A 54 13.91 30.60 9.27
N ARG A 55 14.87 30.72 8.34
CA ARG A 55 15.14 31.97 7.64
C ARG A 55 14.05 32.24 6.60
N LYS A 56 14.04 33.46 6.05
CA LYS A 56 13.11 33.84 4.98
C LYS A 56 13.19 32.87 3.80
N LYS A 57 12.03 32.37 3.38
CA LYS A 57 11.83 31.33 2.33
C LYS A 57 12.35 29.92 2.67
N GLU A 58 12.82 29.68 3.89
CA GLU A 58 13.05 28.30 4.36
C GLU A 58 11.75 27.66 4.84
N PHE A 59 11.65 26.34 4.72
CA PHE A 59 10.57 25.54 5.28
C PHE A 59 11.09 24.18 5.73
N TRP A 60 10.44 23.58 6.72
CA TRP A 60 10.71 22.20 7.13
C TRP A 60 10.02 21.22 6.16
N ALA A 61 10.81 20.36 5.52
CA ALA A 61 10.29 19.24 4.76
C ALA A 61 10.13 17.98 5.64
N VAL A 62 10.95 17.89 6.69
CA VAL A 62 10.83 16.95 7.81
C VAL A 62 11.03 17.77 9.09
N ASP A 63 10.16 17.61 10.08
CA ASP A 63 10.15 18.41 11.31
C ASP A 63 9.90 17.48 12.51
N ASP A 64 10.93 17.31 13.33
CA ASP A 64 10.90 16.59 14.61
C ASP A 64 10.33 15.16 14.55
N ILE A 65 10.79 14.35 13.58
CA ILE A 65 10.35 12.96 13.43
C ILE A 65 11.21 12.04 14.29
N SER A 66 10.53 11.22 15.11
CA SER A 66 11.15 10.16 15.90
C SER A 66 10.41 8.83 15.72
N PHE A 67 11.15 7.74 15.50
CA PHE A 67 10.60 6.39 15.45
C PHE A 67 11.71 5.34 15.57
N GLU A 68 11.31 4.10 15.88
CA GLU A 68 12.18 2.93 15.93
C GLU A 68 11.61 1.81 15.08
N VAL A 69 12.47 1.09 14.35
CA VAL A 69 12.11 -0.13 13.63
C VAL A 69 13.07 -1.23 14.02
N ARG A 70 12.52 -2.34 14.49
CA ARG A 70 13.28 -3.49 14.95
C ARG A 70 13.39 -4.56 13.88
N ARG A 71 14.28 -5.53 14.08
CA ARG A 71 14.40 -6.68 13.18
C ARG A 71 13.08 -7.44 13.05
N GLY A 72 12.65 -7.70 11.82
CA GLY A 72 11.37 -8.33 11.51
C GLY A 72 10.18 -7.40 11.79
N GLU A 73 10.39 -6.08 11.80
CA GLU A 73 9.31 -5.08 11.78
C GLU A 73 9.27 -4.34 10.46
N CYS A 74 8.06 -3.93 10.10
CA CYS A 74 7.79 -3.21 8.87
C CYS A 74 6.98 -1.95 9.20
N LEU A 75 7.60 -0.79 8.99
CA LEU A 75 7.01 0.52 9.18
C LEU A 75 6.46 1.05 7.85
N GLY A 76 5.14 1.14 7.77
CA GLY A 76 4.44 1.77 6.65
C GLY A 76 4.51 3.30 6.74
N LEU A 77 5.05 3.96 5.73
CA LEU A 77 5.17 5.42 5.68
C LEU A 77 4.01 6.03 4.86
N LEU A 78 3.02 6.59 5.57
CA LEU A 78 1.81 7.16 4.99
C LEU A 78 1.90 8.68 4.87
N GLY A 79 1.17 9.27 3.93
CA GLY A 79 1.07 10.73 3.78
C GLY A 79 0.83 11.17 2.34
N HIS A 80 0.28 12.37 2.16
CA HIS A 80 0.03 12.93 0.82
C HIS A 80 1.34 13.24 0.05
N ASN A 81 1.22 13.59 -1.23
CA ASN A 81 2.36 14.08 -2.01
C ASN A 81 2.83 15.42 -1.44
N GLY A 82 4.12 15.51 -1.12
CA GLY A 82 4.68 16.68 -0.42
C GLY A 82 4.58 16.61 1.10
N ALA A 83 4.13 15.49 1.69
CA ALA A 83 4.13 15.31 3.16
C ALA A 83 5.53 15.18 3.79
N GLY A 84 6.58 14.99 2.98
CA GLY A 84 7.97 14.84 3.44
C GLY A 84 8.53 13.41 3.34
N LYS A 85 7.76 12.43 2.86
CA LYS A 85 8.16 11.00 2.77
C LYS A 85 9.49 10.80 2.02
N SER A 86 9.58 11.27 0.77
CA SER A 86 10.80 11.13 -0.03
C SER A 86 11.98 11.89 0.55
N THR A 87 11.74 12.99 1.26
CA THR A 87 12.80 13.68 2.02
C THR A 87 13.27 12.81 3.17
N LEU A 88 12.36 12.26 3.98
CA LEU A 88 12.71 11.36 5.08
C LEU A 88 13.49 10.15 4.57
N LEU A 89 13.08 9.54 3.45
CA LEU A 89 13.82 8.44 2.82
C LEU A 89 15.26 8.86 2.45
N LYS A 90 15.45 10.04 1.85
CA LYS A 90 16.80 10.55 1.52
C LYS A 90 17.65 10.83 2.75
N VAL A 91 17.04 11.27 3.86
CA VAL A 91 17.76 11.46 5.13
C VAL A 91 18.12 10.08 5.72
N LEU A 92 17.19 9.13 5.69
CA LEU A 92 17.42 7.75 6.16
C LEU A 92 18.54 7.08 5.37
N THR A 93 18.54 7.12 4.04
CA THR A 93 19.60 6.51 3.21
C THR A 93 20.95 7.24 3.29
N GLY A 94 21.04 8.35 4.01
CA GLY A 94 22.26 9.15 4.11
C GLY A 94 22.58 9.98 2.86
N LEU A 95 21.68 10.04 1.88
CA LEU A 95 21.84 10.89 0.69
C LEU A 95 21.86 12.37 1.05
N ILE A 96 21.16 12.77 2.11
CA ILE A 96 21.21 14.12 2.66
C ILE A 96 21.33 14.08 4.19
N ALA A 97 22.18 14.93 4.76
CA ALA A 97 22.30 15.05 6.21
C ALA A 97 21.09 15.78 6.82
N PRO A 98 20.59 15.35 7.99
CA PRO A 98 19.57 16.10 8.73
C PRO A 98 20.15 17.44 9.24
N ASP A 99 19.27 18.44 9.39
CA ASP A 99 19.63 19.73 10.00
C ASP A 99 19.51 19.67 11.53
N ARG A 100 18.67 18.77 12.06
CA ARG A 100 18.52 18.47 13.50
C ARG A 100 18.25 16.99 13.71
N GLY A 101 18.57 16.52 14.91
CA GLY A 101 18.37 15.13 15.30
C GLY A 101 19.45 14.20 14.76
N GLN A 102 19.24 12.91 14.95
CA GLN A 102 20.18 11.87 14.53
C GLN A 102 19.42 10.65 14.01
N ILE A 103 20.04 9.95 13.06
CA ILE A 103 19.61 8.64 12.58
C ILE A 103 20.72 7.64 12.88
N THR A 104 20.33 6.53 13.49
CA THR A 104 21.19 5.36 13.69
C THR A 104 20.59 4.20 12.90
N MET A 105 21.37 3.63 11.99
CA MET A 105 21.05 2.37 11.32
C MET A 105 22.16 1.36 11.57
N LYS A 106 21.78 0.12 11.85
CA LYS A 106 22.71 -0.98 12.12
C LYS A 106 22.67 -2.01 11.01
N GLY A 107 23.85 -2.42 10.57
CA GLY A 107 24.01 -3.47 9.56
C GLY A 107 23.94 -2.96 8.12
N ARG A 108 23.72 -3.88 7.17
CA ARG A 108 23.66 -3.57 5.74
C ARG A 108 22.32 -2.92 5.38
N VAL A 109 22.37 -1.71 4.84
CA VAL A 109 21.19 -0.94 4.42
C VAL A 109 21.02 -1.10 2.91
N ASN A 110 19.85 -1.54 2.46
CA ASN A 110 19.51 -1.65 1.05
C ASN A 110 18.19 -0.90 0.76
N ALA A 111 18.17 -0.11 -0.30
CA ALA A 111 17.00 0.62 -0.76
C ALA A 111 16.64 0.12 -2.17
N LEU A 112 15.54 -0.61 -2.31
CA LEU A 112 15.06 -1.15 -3.61
C LEU A 112 14.37 -0.08 -4.47
N ILE A 113 14.84 1.16 -4.38
CA ILE A 113 14.30 2.33 -5.11
C ILE A 113 15.01 2.45 -6.47
N GLU A 114 16.25 1.96 -6.57
CA GLU A 114 17.09 2.08 -7.76
C GLU A 114 17.77 0.75 -8.11
N LEU A 115 16.98 -0.28 -8.41
CA LEU A 115 17.46 -1.65 -8.68
C LEU A 115 18.53 -1.75 -9.79
N THR A 116 18.57 -0.79 -10.71
CA THR A 116 19.56 -0.74 -11.79
C THR A 116 20.68 0.28 -11.56
N ALA A 117 20.70 0.98 -10.42
CA ALA A 117 21.78 1.90 -10.09
C ALA A 117 23.09 1.13 -9.94
N GLY A 118 24.16 1.65 -10.55
CA GLY A 118 25.48 1.01 -10.55
C GLY A 118 25.71 0.03 -11.70
N PHE A 119 24.72 -0.24 -12.55
CA PHE A 119 24.99 -0.99 -13.79
C PHE A 119 25.84 -0.18 -14.77
N ASN A 120 26.89 -0.82 -15.27
CA ASN A 120 27.68 -0.34 -16.38
C ASN A 120 27.17 -1.01 -17.67
N PRO A 121 26.63 -0.24 -18.64
CA PRO A 121 26.04 -0.79 -19.86
C PRO A 121 27.04 -1.54 -20.76
N ILE A 122 28.34 -1.24 -20.64
CA ILE A 122 29.39 -1.86 -21.45
C ILE A 122 29.76 -3.26 -20.89
N LEU A 123 29.60 -3.45 -19.58
CA LEU A 123 29.92 -4.71 -18.90
C LEU A 123 28.84 -5.77 -19.16
N THR A 124 29.24 -7.03 -19.10
CA THR A 124 28.34 -8.20 -19.14
C THR A 124 27.41 -8.25 -17.93
N GLY A 125 26.35 -9.05 -18.00
CA GLY A 125 25.48 -9.32 -16.84
C GLY A 125 26.28 -9.86 -15.65
N ARG A 126 27.20 -10.80 -15.90
CA ARG A 126 28.13 -11.35 -14.91
C ARG A 126 28.91 -10.26 -14.20
N GLU A 127 29.64 -9.43 -14.93
CA GLU A 127 30.44 -8.35 -14.35
C GLU A 127 29.56 -7.31 -13.61
N ASN A 128 28.34 -7.08 -14.09
CA ASN A 128 27.37 -6.23 -13.40
C ASN A 128 26.85 -6.84 -12.09
N ILE A 129 26.75 -8.16 -11.95
CA ILE A 129 26.46 -8.81 -10.66
C ILE A 129 27.55 -8.45 -9.65
N TYR A 130 28.83 -8.55 -10.04
CA TYR A 130 29.94 -8.21 -9.15
C TYR A 130 29.97 -6.73 -8.79
N ASN A 131 29.82 -5.84 -9.79
CA ASN A 131 29.83 -4.41 -9.57
C ASN A 131 28.66 -3.94 -8.69
N ASN A 132 27.44 -4.35 -9.04
CA ASN A 132 26.26 -3.99 -8.27
C ASN A 132 26.27 -4.62 -6.87
N GLY A 133 26.71 -5.88 -6.75
CA GLY A 133 26.89 -6.54 -5.45
C GLY A 133 27.85 -5.78 -4.54
N ALA A 134 28.98 -5.32 -5.07
CA ALA A 134 29.94 -4.51 -4.33
C ALA A 134 29.37 -3.14 -3.90
N VAL A 135 28.61 -2.47 -4.78
CA VAL A 135 27.88 -1.23 -4.45
C VAL A 135 26.89 -1.44 -3.31
N LEU A 136 26.24 -2.62 -3.26
CA LEU A 136 25.32 -3.02 -2.19
C LEU A 136 26.03 -3.59 -0.94
N GLY A 137 27.36 -3.55 -0.91
CA GLY A 137 28.17 -3.90 0.25
C GLY A 137 28.45 -5.40 0.41
N LEU A 138 28.34 -6.18 -0.66
CA LEU A 138 28.82 -7.57 -0.71
C LEU A 138 30.32 -7.60 -1.00
N THR A 139 31.02 -8.51 -0.34
CA THR A 139 32.39 -8.91 -0.70
C THR A 139 32.35 -9.83 -1.92
N GLU A 140 33.45 -9.90 -2.66
CA GLU A 140 33.60 -10.79 -3.82
C GLU A 140 33.27 -12.25 -3.45
N LYS A 141 33.74 -12.71 -2.28
CA LYS A 141 33.45 -14.05 -1.76
C LYS A 141 31.95 -14.28 -1.52
N GLU A 142 31.23 -13.32 -0.94
CA GLU A 142 29.78 -13.43 -0.76
C GLU A 142 29.05 -13.46 -2.10
N ILE A 143 29.55 -12.74 -3.11
CA ILE A 143 28.98 -12.75 -4.46
C ILE A 143 29.18 -14.12 -5.10
N ASP A 144 30.39 -14.69 -5.00
CA ASP A 144 30.69 -16.02 -5.54
C ASP A 144 29.79 -17.10 -4.94
N GLU A 145 29.57 -17.08 -3.62
CA GLU A 145 28.70 -18.02 -2.91
C GLU A 145 27.23 -17.94 -3.36
N LYS A 146 26.79 -16.78 -3.86
CA LYS A 146 25.41 -16.49 -4.25
C LYS A 146 25.21 -16.40 -5.76
N TYR A 147 26.28 -16.50 -6.55
CA TYR A 147 26.27 -16.18 -7.98
C TYR A 147 25.25 -17.02 -8.73
N ASP A 148 25.30 -18.35 -8.57
CA ASP A 148 24.42 -19.28 -9.28
C ASP A 148 22.95 -19.06 -8.90
N GLU A 149 22.67 -18.77 -7.62
CA GLU A 149 21.32 -18.44 -7.15
C GLU A 149 20.80 -17.13 -7.73
N ILE A 150 21.65 -16.10 -7.84
CA ILE A 150 21.30 -14.80 -8.45
C ILE A 150 20.95 -15.00 -9.93
N VAL A 151 21.79 -15.73 -10.68
CA VAL A 151 21.57 -16.00 -12.10
C VAL A 151 20.29 -16.80 -12.31
N ALA A 152 20.10 -17.90 -11.56
CA ALA A 152 18.90 -18.73 -11.62
C ALA A 152 17.64 -17.97 -11.19
N PHE A 153 17.75 -17.05 -10.22
CA PHE A 153 16.62 -16.20 -9.84
C PHE A 153 16.26 -15.24 -10.96
N SER A 154 17.27 -14.66 -11.64
CA SER A 154 17.08 -13.70 -12.73
C SER A 154 16.51 -14.34 -14.01
N GLU A 155 16.70 -15.65 -14.21
CA GLU A 155 16.39 -16.43 -15.43
C GLU A 155 17.02 -15.80 -16.68
N LEU A 156 18.31 -15.43 -16.55
CA LEU A 156 19.14 -14.80 -17.58
C LEU A 156 20.39 -15.62 -17.90
N GLU A 157 20.37 -16.93 -17.65
CA GLU A 157 21.49 -17.87 -17.83
C GLU A 157 22.13 -17.73 -19.22
N GLU A 158 21.30 -17.67 -20.27
CA GLU A 158 21.75 -17.55 -21.66
C GLU A 158 22.31 -16.16 -22.01
N PHE A 159 21.94 -15.13 -21.25
CA PHE A 159 22.31 -13.73 -21.52
C PHE A 159 23.37 -13.21 -20.55
N ILE A 160 23.80 -14.00 -19.56
CA ILE A 160 24.61 -13.48 -18.46
C ILE A 160 25.98 -12.95 -18.92
N ASP A 161 26.54 -13.55 -19.96
CA ASP A 161 27.82 -13.13 -20.57
C ASP A 161 27.63 -12.11 -21.72
N THR A 162 26.41 -11.59 -21.90
CA THR A 162 26.09 -10.52 -22.87
C THR A 162 26.17 -9.14 -22.21
N PRO A 163 26.72 -8.11 -22.88
CA PRO A 163 26.71 -6.73 -22.37
C PRO A 163 25.32 -6.22 -22.02
N VAL A 164 25.17 -5.59 -20.85
CA VAL A 164 23.87 -5.14 -20.30
C VAL A 164 23.20 -4.07 -21.19
N GLN A 165 23.94 -3.34 -22.02
CA GLN A 165 23.32 -2.45 -23.02
C GLN A 165 22.36 -3.15 -23.97
N TYR A 166 22.56 -4.44 -24.24
CA TYR A 166 21.68 -5.25 -25.10
C TYR A 166 20.49 -5.86 -24.36
N TYR A 167 20.42 -5.70 -23.04
CA TYR A 167 19.30 -6.20 -22.25
C TYR A 167 18.07 -5.34 -22.49
N SER A 168 16.90 -5.98 -22.58
CA SER A 168 15.63 -5.28 -22.46
C SER A 168 15.50 -4.61 -21.09
N SER A 169 14.59 -3.63 -20.96
CA SER A 169 14.29 -3.00 -19.67
C SER A 169 13.88 -4.03 -18.61
N GLY A 170 13.12 -5.05 -18.99
CA GLY A 170 12.71 -6.14 -18.10
C GLY A 170 13.90 -6.96 -17.60
N MET A 171 14.83 -7.35 -18.48
CA MET A 171 16.03 -8.10 -18.11
C MET A 171 16.91 -7.31 -17.13
N LYS A 172 17.11 -6.01 -17.37
CA LYS A 172 17.87 -5.14 -16.46
C LYS A 172 17.28 -5.14 -15.06
N VAL A 173 15.95 -4.99 -14.97
CA VAL A 173 15.30 -4.93 -13.66
C VAL A 173 15.29 -6.30 -12.98
N ARG A 174 15.12 -7.40 -13.73
CA ARG A 174 15.24 -8.75 -13.19
C ARG A 174 16.61 -8.99 -12.56
N LEU A 175 17.69 -8.67 -13.30
CA LEU A 175 19.05 -8.80 -12.78
C LEU A 175 19.28 -7.93 -11.54
N GLY A 176 18.87 -6.66 -11.60
CA GLY A 176 19.03 -5.72 -10.49
C GLY A 176 18.29 -6.17 -9.23
N PHE A 177 17.05 -6.65 -9.38
CA PHE A 177 16.30 -7.24 -8.28
C PHE A 177 16.95 -8.50 -7.73
N SER A 178 17.40 -9.41 -8.61
CA SER A 178 18.09 -10.63 -8.18
C SER A 178 19.31 -10.31 -7.34
N VAL A 179 20.20 -9.43 -7.78
CA VAL A 179 21.39 -9.06 -7.00
C VAL A 179 20.96 -8.50 -5.65
N ALA A 180 20.05 -7.52 -5.63
CA ALA A 180 19.61 -6.90 -4.39
C ALA A 180 18.91 -7.86 -3.42
N ALA A 181 18.10 -8.78 -3.91
CA ALA A 181 17.36 -9.74 -3.08
C ALA A 181 18.27 -10.75 -2.36
N PHE A 182 19.45 -11.05 -2.91
CA PHE A 182 20.43 -11.96 -2.31
C PHE A 182 21.50 -11.24 -1.47
N THR A 183 21.40 -9.91 -1.33
CA THR A 183 22.29 -9.16 -0.42
C THR A 183 22.02 -9.41 1.07
N GLU A 184 20.85 -9.98 1.41
CA GLU A 184 20.41 -10.24 2.79
C GLU A 184 20.56 -9.02 3.71
N PRO A 185 19.82 -7.92 3.44
CA PRO A 185 19.99 -6.68 4.18
C PRO A 185 19.44 -6.76 5.60
N ASP A 186 20.06 -6.01 6.52
CA ASP A 186 19.54 -5.77 7.86
C ASP A 186 18.43 -4.71 7.87
N VAL A 187 18.58 -3.70 7.02
CA VAL A 187 17.61 -2.62 6.82
C VAL A 187 17.19 -2.59 5.36
N LEU A 188 15.89 -2.67 5.11
CA LEU A 188 15.32 -2.66 3.77
C LEU A 188 14.38 -1.47 3.61
N ILE A 189 14.62 -0.63 2.60
CA ILE A 189 13.73 0.46 2.23
C ILE A 189 13.06 0.09 0.90
N LEU A 190 11.73 0.04 0.92
CA LEU A 190 10.90 -0.32 -0.20
C LEU A 190 10.06 0.89 -0.60
N ASP A 191 10.23 1.34 -1.84
CA ASP A 191 9.32 2.27 -2.50
C ASP A 191 8.46 1.48 -3.49
N GLU A 192 7.25 1.94 -3.78
CA GLU A 192 6.13 1.26 -4.50
C GLU A 192 6.46 0.66 -5.88
N VAL A 193 7.72 0.79 -6.31
CA VAL A 193 8.31 0.35 -7.57
C VAL A 193 8.52 -1.18 -7.63
N LEU A 194 8.12 -1.98 -6.64
CA LEU A 194 8.31 -3.45 -6.69
C LEU A 194 7.49 -4.17 -7.78
N ALA A 195 6.69 -3.47 -8.58
CA ALA A 195 5.85 -4.04 -9.63
C ALA A 195 6.54 -4.13 -11.02
N VAL A 196 7.80 -4.56 -11.10
CA VAL A 196 8.52 -4.68 -12.39
C VAL A 196 8.78 -6.14 -12.78
N GLY A 197 8.71 -6.43 -14.08
CA GLY A 197 8.81 -7.79 -14.64
C GLY A 197 7.48 -8.33 -15.13
N ASP A 198 7.48 -9.56 -15.65
CA ASP A 198 6.26 -10.30 -15.96
C ASP A 198 5.57 -10.82 -14.69
N VAL A 199 4.36 -11.38 -14.83
CA VAL A 199 3.56 -11.87 -13.70
C VAL A 199 4.30 -12.96 -12.90
N GLY A 200 5.05 -13.84 -13.56
CA GLY A 200 5.79 -14.91 -12.91
C GLY A 200 6.91 -14.35 -12.02
N PHE A 201 7.73 -13.46 -12.59
CA PHE A 201 8.82 -12.82 -11.86
C PHE A 201 8.32 -11.94 -10.72
N LYS A 202 7.17 -11.27 -10.87
CA LYS A 202 6.52 -10.49 -9.80
C LYS A 202 6.16 -11.35 -8.60
N ILE A 203 5.53 -12.51 -8.82
CA ILE A 203 5.16 -13.43 -7.72
C ILE A 203 6.43 -13.94 -7.02
N LYS A 204 7.45 -14.33 -7.79
CA LYS A 204 8.75 -14.79 -7.27
C LYS A 204 9.43 -13.72 -6.41
N SER A 205 9.47 -12.48 -6.92
CA SER A 205 10.03 -11.31 -6.25
C SER A 205 9.28 -10.99 -4.96
N PHE A 206 7.95 -11.01 -4.99
CA PHE A 206 7.12 -10.76 -3.81
C PHE A 206 7.38 -11.78 -2.70
N ASN A 207 7.43 -13.08 -3.03
CA ASN A 207 7.74 -14.13 -2.05
C ASN A 207 9.14 -13.93 -1.45
N LYS A 208 10.14 -13.60 -2.28
CA LYS A 208 11.49 -13.34 -1.81
C LYS A 208 11.57 -12.09 -0.91
N THR A 209 10.84 -11.03 -1.25
CA THR A 209 10.71 -9.85 -0.40
C THR A 209 10.13 -10.23 0.96
N LEU A 210 9.05 -11.01 1.02
CA LEU A 210 8.48 -11.47 2.29
C LEU A 210 9.47 -12.26 3.15
N GLU A 211 10.32 -13.10 2.55
CA GLU A 211 11.39 -13.81 3.28
C GLU A 211 12.40 -12.82 3.90
N ILE A 212 12.83 -11.81 3.13
CA ILE A 212 13.77 -10.79 3.60
C ILE A 212 13.14 -9.97 4.74
N MET A 213 11.87 -9.59 4.59
CA MET A 213 11.14 -8.79 5.58
C MET A 213 11.04 -9.47 6.96
N GLN A 214 11.09 -10.80 7.03
CA GLN A 214 11.11 -11.52 8.31
C GLN A 214 12.42 -11.34 9.08
N LYS A 215 13.53 -11.05 8.37
CA LYS A 215 14.88 -10.97 8.92
C LYS A 215 15.44 -9.54 8.96
N ALA A 216 14.78 -8.58 8.32
CA ALA A 216 15.19 -7.18 8.20
C ALA A 216 14.26 -6.22 8.96
N ALA A 217 14.73 -5.01 9.26
CA ALA A 217 13.87 -3.88 9.59
C ALA A 217 13.48 -3.16 8.30
N VAL A 218 12.19 -2.96 8.08
CA VAL A 218 11.65 -2.53 6.78
C VAL A 218 10.98 -1.17 6.90
N ILE A 219 11.32 -0.24 6.00
CA ILE A 219 10.53 0.96 5.72
C ILE A 219 9.78 0.70 4.41
N PHE A 220 8.46 0.71 4.45
CA PHE A 220 7.61 0.46 3.29
C PHE A 220 6.81 1.71 2.93
N VAL A 221 6.99 2.20 1.70
CA VAL A 221 6.22 3.30 1.14
C VAL A 221 5.31 2.74 0.05
N SER A 222 4.00 2.86 0.26
CA SER A 222 2.99 2.43 -0.72
C SER A 222 1.76 3.32 -0.63
N HIS A 223 1.17 3.63 -1.78
CA HIS A 223 -0.13 4.26 -1.93
C HIS A 223 -1.29 3.25 -1.79
N SER A 224 -1.00 1.95 -1.72
CA SER A 224 -2.00 0.88 -1.54
C SER A 224 -2.21 0.58 -0.04
N MET A 225 -3.31 1.10 0.53
CA MET A 225 -3.66 0.83 1.93
C MET A 225 -3.88 -0.66 2.25
N PRO A 226 -4.47 -1.48 1.36
CA PRO A 226 -4.54 -2.92 1.57
C PRO A 226 -3.18 -3.60 1.68
N GLU A 227 -2.16 -3.14 0.93
CA GLU A 227 -0.79 -3.67 1.06
C GLU A 227 -0.16 -3.25 2.39
N VAL A 228 -0.29 -1.98 2.76
CA VAL A 228 0.18 -1.49 4.06
C VAL A 228 -0.44 -2.29 5.20
N SER A 229 -1.75 -2.54 5.15
CA SER A 229 -2.47 -3.30 6.16
C SER A 229 -2.04 -4.76 6.28
N ARG A 230 -1.58 -5.38 5.19
CA ARG A 230 -1.15 -6.80 5.17
C ARG A 230 0.32 -6.98 5.52
N THR A 231 1.14 -5.98 5.19
CA THR A 231 2.60 -6.10 5.17
C THR A 231 3.28 -5.38 6.34
N CYS A 232 2.69 -4.30 6.84
CA CYS A 232 3.25 -3.50 7.93
C CYS A 232 2.80 -4.04 9.29
N ASN A 233 3.54 -3.72 10.34
CA ASN A 233 3.12 -3.94 11.73
C ASN A 233 3.16 -2.66 12.58
N GLN A 234 3.67 -1.56 12.01
CA GLN A 234 3.51 -0.21 12.49
C GLN A 234 3.35 0.75 11.31
N VAL A 235 2.77 1.92 11.55
CA VAL A 235 2.66 2.97 10.53
C VAL A 235 3.08 4.33 11.09
N LEU A 236 3.70 5.13 10.23
CA LEU A 236 4.01 6.54 10.45
C LEU A 236 3.25 7.35 9.41
N PHE A 237 2.19 8.04 9.83
CA PHE A 237 1.45 8.97 8.99
C PHE A 237 2.05 10.37 9.13
N MET A 238 2.60 10.86 8.02
CA MET A 238 3.20 12.17 7.90
C MET A 238 2.26 13.20 7.29
N ARG A 239 2.27 14.42 7.85
CA ARG A 239 1.57 15.59 7.33
C ARG A 239 2.45 16.83 7.46
N HIS A 240 2.68 17.54 6.35
CA HIS A 240 3.51 18.75 6.31
C HIS A 240 4.86 18.61 7.05
N GLY A 241 5.56 17.49 6.84
CA GLY A 241 6.86 17.20 7.46
C GLY A 241 6.81 16.66 8.88
N LYS A 242 5.63 16.62 9.53
CA LYS A 242 5.48 16.16 10.92
C LYS A 242 4.89 14.76 11.00
N SER A 243 5.20 14.04 12.08
CA SER A 243 4.48 12.83 12.50
C SER A 243 3.11 13.22 13.05
N TYR A 244 2.05 12.84 12.34
CA TYR A 244 0.67 13.06 12.78
C TYR A 244 0.13 11.85 13.55
N TYR A 245 0.58 10.65 13.16
CA TYR A 245 0.31 9.42 13.89
C TYR A 245 1.48 8.45 13.71
N HIS A 246 1.90 7.83 14.81
CA HIS A 246 2.85 6.71 14.81
C HIS A 246 2.37 5.64 15.78
N GLY A 247 2.28 4.40 15.34
CA GLY A 247 1.92 3.29 16.22
C GLY A 247 1.63 1.98 15.52
N ALA A 248 1.41 0.93 16.32
CA ALA A 248 1.13 -0.44 15.87
C ALA A 248 -0.31 -0.66 15.41
N ASN A 249 -1.26 0.22 15.76
CA ASN A 249 -2.61 0.15 15.21
C ASN A 249 -2.62 0.74 13.80
N ILE A 250 -2.39 -0.12 12.81
CA ILE A 250 -2.28 0.21 11.39
C ILE A 250 -3.58 0.84 10.89
N HIS A 251 -4.71 0.22 11.21
CA HIS A 251 -6.04 0.67 10.79
C HIS A 251 -6.30 2.11 11.19
N LYS A 252 -6.00 2.47 12.44
CA LYS A 252 -6.12 3.87 12.90
C LYS A 252 -5.28 4.83 12.05
N GLY A 253 -4.06 4.46 11.70
CA GLY A 253 -3.20 5.30 10.85
C GLY A 253 -3.72 5.43 9.41
N ILE A 254 -4.23 4.33 8.85
CA ILE A 254 -4.88 4.32 7.53
C ILE A 254 -6.15 5.18 7.56
N ASP A 255 -7.00 5.03 8.57
CA ASP A 255 -8.23 5.81 8.72
C ASP A 255 -7.95 7.30 8.83
N MET A 256 -6.95 7.69 9.63
CA MET A 256 -6.50 9.08 9.74
C MET A 256 -5.98 9.60 8.40
N TYR A 257 -5.19 8.81 7.67
CA TYR A 257 -4.71 9.17 6.34
C TYR A 257 -5.87 9.33 5.34
N LEU A 258 -6.81 8.38 5.28
CA LEU A 258 -7.96 8.41 4.39
C LEU A 258 -8.90 9.57 4.72
N SER A 259 -9.02 9.95 6.00
CA SER A 259 -9.84 11.10 6.41
C SER A 259 -9.38 12.43 5.82
N GLU A 260 -8.10 12.57 5.43
CA GLU A 260 -7.63 13.77 4.71
C GLU A 260 -8.19 13.86 3.29
N PHE A 261 -8.60 12.74 2.69
CA PHE A 261 -9.23 12.67 1.37
C PHE A 261 -10.75 12.60 1.45
N LYS A 262 -11.30 12.36 2.64
CA LYS A 262 -12.72 12.57 2.93
C LYS A 262 -12.96 14.07 2.84
N THR A 263 -13.21 14.54 1.62
CA THR A 263 -14.08 15.70 1.45
C THR A 263 -15.36 15.40 2.24
N SER A 264 -15.94 16.41 2.86
CA SER A 264 -17.08 16.35 3.78
C SER A 264 -18.38 15.80 3.18
N LYS A 265 -18.29 14.97 2.13
CA LYS A 265 -19.36 14.21 1.50
C LYS A 265 -19.14 12.73 1.81
N THR A 266 -20.09 12.16 2.53
CA THR A 266 -20.35 10.73 2.54
C THR A 266 -20.45 10.17 1.13
N GLY A 267 -19.72 9.09 0.84
CA GLY A 267 -19.69 8.45 -0.47
C GLY A 267 -18.91 9.21 -1.56
N ILE A 268 -18.00 8.51 -2.24
CA ILE A 268 -17.25 9.06 -3.37
C ILE A 268 -18.02 8.74 -4.65
N ILE A 269 -18.52 9.77 -5.33
CA ILE A 269 -18.96 9.64 -6.71
C ILE A 269 -17.70 9.61 -7.58
N GLU A 270 -17.30 8.41 -8.00
CA GLU A 270 -16.08 8.19 -8.79
C GLU A 270 -16.34 8.41 -10.28
N MET A 271 -17.56 8.12 -10.75
CA MET A 271 -17.94 8.22 -12.16
C MET A 271 -19.44 8.44 -12.35
N GLN A 272 -19.84 9.27 -13.32
CA GLN A 272 -21.24 9.54 -13.72
C GLN A 272 -21.38 9.78 -15.24
N ASP A 273 -20.65 9.05 -16.07
CA ASP A 273 -20.59 9.35 -17.51
C ASP A 273 -21.79 8.84 -18.31
N GLY A 274 -22.59 7.92 -17.75
CA GLY A 274 -23.74 7.32 -18.41
C GLY A 274 -25.00 7.19 -17.55
N ALA A 275 -24.86 7.28 -16.22
CA ALA A 275 -25.96 7.23 -15.28
C ALA A 275 -25.69 8.09 -14.03
N THR A 276 -26.75 8.48 -13.34
CA THR A 276 -26.70 9.07 -12.00
C THR A 276 -27.63 8.30 -11.08
N MET A 277 -27.36 8.31 -9.78
CA MET A 277 -28.18 7.65 -8.77
C MET A 277 -28.63 8.65 -7.70
N SER A 278 -29.86 8.46 -7.21
CA SER A 278 -30.51 9.35 -6.25
C SER A 278 -31.47 8.58 -5.34
N ASN A 279 -32.05 9.24 -4.33
CA ASN A 279 -33.10 8.69 -3.47
C ASN A 279 -32.72 7.34 -2.84
N PHE A 280 -31.55 7.29 -2.20
CA PHE A 280 -31.08 6.09 -1.52
C PHE A 280 -31.91 5.86 -0.25
N SER A 281 -32.32 4.61 -0.02
CA SER A 281 -32.94 4.19 1.23
C SER A 281 -32.39 2.85 1.69
N VAL A 282 -32.29 2.70 3.02
CA VAL A 282 -31.88 1.45 3.67
C VAL A 282 -32.89 1.11 4.74
N ASN A 283 -33.41 -0.13 4.70
CA ASN A 283 -34.46 -0.59 5.63
C ASN A 283 -35.62 0.43 5.74
N ASN A 284 -36.06 0.96 4.58
CA ASN A 284 -37.11 1.96 4.42
C ASN A 284 -36.81 3.35 5.04
N SER A 285 -35.57 3.61 5.47
CA SER A 285 -35.13 4.92 5.93
C SER A 285 -34.37 5.62 4.81
N SER A 286 -34.80 6.83 4.42
CA SER A 286 -34.09 7.64 3.45
C SER A 286 -32.72 8.02 3.98
N ILE A 287 -31.69 7.80 3.16
CA ILE A 287 -30.32 8.21 3.48
C ILE A 287 -30.06 9.54 2.79
N ASP A 288 -29.78 10.57 3.59
CA ASP A 288 -29.19 11.79 3.03
C ASP A 288 -27.75 11.50 2.63
N ILE A 289 -27.47 11.75 1.37
CA ILE A 289 -26.18 11.57 0.72
C ILE A 289 -25.13 12.59 1.19
N PHE A 290 -25.54 13.62 1.95
CA PHE A 290 -24.65 14.62 2.52
C PHE A 290 -24.39 14.44 4.03
N GLU A 291 -24.99 13.45 4.69
CA GLU A 291 -24.83 13.21 6.13
C GLU A 291 -24.25 11.83 6.43
N GLU A 292 -23.41 11.73 7.48
CA GLU A 292 -22.92 10.45 8.01
C GLU A 292 -24.05 9.61 8.58
N ASN A 293 -24.66 8.82 7.69
CA ASN A 293 -25.69 7.85 8.01
C ASN A 293 -25.05 6.49 8.28
N LEU A 294 -24.98 6.12 9.57
CA LEU A 294 -24.59 4.78 10.00
C LEU A 294 -25.85 3.96 10.30
N THR A 295 -26.14 2.96 9.47
CA THR A 295 -27.30 2.08 9.67
C THR A 295 -26.90 0.84 10.46
N TYR A 296 -27.64 0.53 11.53
CA TYR A 296 -27.44 -0.67 12.34
C TYR A 296 -28.26 -1.82 11.77
N VAL A 297 -27.65 -2.99 11.64
CA VAL A 297 -28.27 -4.22 11.10
C VAL A 297 -27.87 -5.38 12.00
N GLN A 298 -28.83 -6.19 12.47
CA GLN A 298 -28.47 -7.35 13.30
C GLN A 298 -27.98 -8.51 12.43
N PHE A 299 -27.14 -9.36 13.03
CA PHE A 299 -26.66 -10.57 12.39
C PHE A 299 -27.81 -11.46 11.89
N GLY A 300 -27.81 -11.77 10.59
CA GLY A 300 -28.83 -12.62 9.97
C GLY A 300 -30.14 -11.91 9.63
N GLU A 301 -30.24 -10.59 9.83
CA GLU A 301 -31.36 -9.79 9.32
C GLU A 301 -31.24 -9.55 7.80
N ASP A 302 -32.38 -9.23 7.18
CA ASP A 302 -32.44 -8.83 5.79
C ASP A 302 -32.03 -7.35 5.66
N LEU A 303 -31.18 -7.03 4.69
CA LEU A 303 -30.81 -5.66 4.36
C LEU A 303 -31.54 -5.22 3.09
N HIS A 304 -32.45 -4.26 3.23
CA HIS A 304 -33.19 -3.67 2.13
C HIS A 304 -32.45 -2.43 1.62
N LEU A 305 -32.15 -2.39 0.33
CA LEU A 305 -31.47 -1.30 -0.35
C LEU A 305 -32.35 -0.82 -1.51
N GLN A 306 -32.65 0.46 -1.56
CA GLN A 306 -33.39 1.06 -2.66
C GLN A 306 -32.67 2.31 -3.15
N PHE A 307 -32.69 2.54 -4.47
CA PHE A 307 -32.15 3.76 -5.08
C PHE A 307 -32.71 3.94 -6.49
N ASP A 308 -32.77 5.19 -6.93
CA ASP A 308 -33.16 5.55 -8.30
C ASP A 308 -31.93 5.60 -9.20
N VAL A 309 -32.09 5.17 -10.45
CA VAL A 309 -31.10 5.27 -11.52
C VAL A 309 -31.69 6.16 -12.62
N ASN A 310 -30.96 7.21 -12.99
CA ASN A 310 -31.27 8.09 -14.11
C ASN A 310 -30.19 7.95 -15.19
N LEU A 311 -30.56 7.46 -16.37
CA LEU A 311 -29.68 7.26 -17.51
C LEU A 311 -29.53 8.57 -18.30
N VAL A 312 -28.28 8.95 -18.57
CA VAL A 312 -27.94 10.17 -19.31
C VAL A 312 -27.77 9.87 -20.81
N LYS A 313 -27.55 8.61 -21.17
CA LYS A 313 -27.37 8.12 -22.53
C LYS A 313 -28.42 7.05 -22.84
N ASP A 314 -28.72 6.85 -24.12
CA ASP A 314 -29.63 5.80 -24.56
C ASP A 314 -28.92 4.44 -24.51
N ILE A 315 -29.44 3.53 -23.69
CA ILE A 315 -28.84 2.24 -23.38
C ILE A 315 -29.92 1.18 -23.57
N ASP A 316 -29.59 0.03 -24.14
CA ASP A 316 -30.58 -1.03 -24.33
C ASP A 316 -30.83 -1.79 -23.02
N LYS A 317 -29.76 -2.21 -22.35
CA LYS A 317 -29.82 -3.02 -21.13
C LYS A 317 -28.69 -2.69 -20.17
N TYR A 318 -29.00 -2.66 -18.88
CA TYR A 318 -28.02 -2.44 -17.82
C TYR A 318 -28.30 -3.30 -16.59
N PHE A 319 -27.35 -3.36 -15.67
CA PHE A 319 -27.50 -4.04 -14.38
C PHE A 319 -26.75 -3.30 -13.28
N ALA A 320 -27.08 -3.61 -12.03
CA ALA A 320 -26.43 -3.02 -10.87
C ALA A 320 -25.48 -4.03 -10.22
N ILE A 321 -24.39 -3.51 -9.67
CA ILE A 321 -23.44 -4.23 -8.85
C ILE A 321 -23.41 -3.55 -7.49
N ILE A 322 -23.66 -4.32 -6.43
CA ILE A 322 -23.47 -3.87 -5.06
C ILE A 322 -22.23 -4.54 -4.53
N ARG A 323 -21.28 -3.74 -4.03
CA ARG A 323 -20.07 -4.24 -3.38
C ARG A 323 -20.11 -3.89 -1.90
N ILE A 324 -19.78 -4.85 -1.06
CA ILE A 324 -19.63 -4.65 0.38
C ILE A 324 -18.14 -4.78 0.72
N THR A 325 -17.60 -3.77 1.37
CA THR A 325 -16.22 -3.70 1.86
C THR A 325 -16.22 -3.61 3.39
N ASP A 326 -15.25 -4.25 4.04
CA ASP A 326 -15.01 -3.99 5.46
C ASP A 326 -14.21 -2.69 5.67
N LYS A 327 -13.95 -2.35 6.94
CA LYS A 327 -13.10 -1.21 7.32
C LYS A 327 -11.68 -1.24 6.73
N ASP A 328 -11.20 -2.39 6.28
CA ASP A 328 -9.87 -2.56 5.66
C ASP A 328 -9.92 -2.41 4.14
N LEU A 329 -11.06 -1.92 3.61
CA LEU A 329 -11.39 -1.83 2.19
C LEU A 329 -11.34 -3.20 1.49
N LYS A 330 -11.34 -4.30 2.25
CA LYS A 330 -11.37 -5.64 1.68
C LYS A 330 -12.79 -5.93 1.27
N MET A 331 -12.93 -6.38 0.02
CA MET A 331 -14.21 -6.83 -0.49
C MET A 331 -14.65 -8.09 0.24
N VAL A 332 -15.74 -8.00 0.99
CA VAL A 332 -16.35 -9.12 1.72
C VAL A 332 -17.55 -9.71 0.99
N GLY A 333 -18.16 -8.95 0.07
CA GLY A 333 -19.28 -9.42 -0.72
C GLY A 333 -19.46 -8.62 -2.02
N THR A 334 -20.03 -9.26 -3.03
CA THR A 334 -20.49 -8.58 -4.25
C THR A 334 -21.73 -9.26 -4.81
N VAL A 335 -22.71 -8.44 -5.16
CA VAL A 335 -23.99 -8.86 -5.74
C VAL A 335 -24.09 -8.28 -7.14
N TYR A 336 -24.46 -9.13 -8.10
CA TYR A 336 -24.69 -8.76 -9.49
C TYR A 336 -26.16 -9.00 -9.79
N THR A 337 -26.95 -7.95 -10.05
CA THR A 337 -28.40 -8.13 -10.23
C THR A 337 -28.75 -8.98 -11.44
N ASN A 338 -27.94 -8.92 -12.51
CA ASN A 338 -28.13 -9.73 -13.72
C ASN A 338 -27.96 -11.25 -13.52
N ARG A 339 -27.52 -11.71 -12.35
CA ARG A 339 -27.49 -13.15 -12.01
C ARG A 339 -28.81 -13.66 -11.44
N PHE A 340 -29.69 -12.75 -11.00
CA PHE A 340 -30.93 -13.08 -10.31
C PHE A 340 -32.17 -12.54 -11.05
N GLU A 341 -32.01 -11.45 -11.81
CA GLU A 341 -33.03 -10.89 -12.69
C GLU A 341 -32.49 -10.69 -14.12
N PRO A 342 -33.33 -10.72 -15.17
CA PRO A 342 -32.95 -10.21 -16.47
C PRO A 342 -32.59 -8.72 -16.36
N TYR A 343 -31.61 -8.27 -17.15
CA TYR A 343 -31.15 -6.87 -17.20
C TYR A 343 -32.30 -5.85 -17.18
N TYR A 344 -32.07 -4.73 -16.50
CA TYR A 344 -32.98 -3.60 -16.50
C TYR A 344 -33.08 -2.99 -17.92
N ASP A 345 -34.29 -2.59 -18.30
CA ASP A 345 -34.59 -1.97 -19.58
C ASP A 345 -34.05 -0.53 -19.62
N GLY A 346 -32.99 -0.30 -20.37
CA GLY A 346 -32.35 1.01 -20.48
C GLY A 346 -33.16 2.02 -21.30
N LYS A 347 -34.23 1.59 -22.00
CA LYS A 347 -35.17 2.52 -22.64
C LYS A 347 -35.97 3.32 -21.61
N LYS A 348 -36.09 2.79 -20.39
CA LYS A 348 -36.62 3.54 -19.24
C LYS A 348 -35.50 4.40 -18.66
N LYS A 349 -35.44 5.66 -19.09
CA LYS A 349 -34.42 6.63 -18.66
C LYS A 349 -34.35 6.83 -17.14
N GLN A 350 -35.43 6.53 -16.42
CA GLN A 350 -35.47 6.53 -14.97
C GLN A 350 -36.08 5.22 -14.48
N SER A 351 -35.43 4.59 -13.52
CA SER A 351 -35.92 3.36 -12.87
C SER A 351 -35.52 3.35 -11.40
N THR A 352 -36.43 2.88 -10.54
CA THR A 352 -36.14 2.58 -9.13
C THR A 352 -35.71 1.12 -9.01
N ILE A 353 -34.57 0.88 -8.35
CA ILE A 353 -34.05 -0.45 -8.07
C ILE A 353 -34.27 -0.73 -6.59
N ASP A 354 -34.88 -1.88 -6.30
CA ASP A 354 -35.13 -2.39 -4.95
C ASP A 354 -34.44 -3.76 -4.80
N ILE A 355 -33.57 -3.89 -3.82
CA ILE A 355 -32.74 -5.07 -3.59
C ILE A 355 -32.82 -5.47 -2.13
N VAL A 356 -33.14 -6.74 -1.89
CA VAL A 356 -33.16 -7.33 -0.55
C VAL A 356 -32.05 -8.37 -0.43
N LEU A 357 -31.04 -8.07 0.40
CA LEU A 357 -30.01 -9.02 0.77
C LEU A 357 -30.49 -9.84 1.97
N LYS A 358 -30.99 -11.04 1.68
CA LYS A 358 -31.57 -11.89 2.72
C LYS A 358 -30.52 -12.50 3.64
N ASN A 359 -30.81 -12.56 4.94
CA ASN A 359 -30.03 -13.25 5.96
C ASN A 359 -28.54 -12.85 5.92
N LEU A 360 -28.27 -11.56 6.17
CA LEU A 360 -26.94 -10.97 6.08
C LEU A 360 -26.06 -11.46 7.24
N ARG A 361 -25.23 -12.47 6.97
CA ARG A 361 -24.31 -13.11 7.94
C ARG A 361 -22.90 -12.56 7.88
N LEU A 362 -22.76 -11.25 8.02
CA LEU A 362 -21.46 -10.60 8.20
C LEU A 362 -21.05 -10.64 9.67
N ILE A 363 -19.75 -10.59 9.98
CA ILE A 363 -19.26 -10.58 11.36
C ILE A 363 -19.54 -9.20 11.98
N ASP A 364 -19.60 -9.10 13.31
CA ASP A 364 -19.67 -7.81 14.01
C ASP A 364 -18.58 -6.84 13.52
N GLY A 365 -18.99 -5.67 13.06
CA GLY A 365 -18.09 -4.71 12.42
C GLY A 365 -18.77 -3.66 11.57
N GLU A 366 -17.98 -2.68 11.11
CA GLU A 366 -18.42 -1.65 10.17
C GLU A 366 -18.09 -2.04 8.74
N TYR A 367 -19.05 -1.82 7.86
CA TYR A 367 -18.97 -2.11 6.44
C TYR A 367 -19.43 -0.92 5.61
N SER A 368 -18.84 -0.79 4.43
CA SER A 368 -19.24 0.20 3.44
C SER A 368 -19.85 -0.50 2.23
N ILE A 369 -20.89 0.11 1.66
CA ILE A 369 -21.60 -0.39 0.48
C ILE A 369 -21.34 0.57 -0.67
N SER A 370 -20.86 0.02 -1.78
CA SER A 370 -20.66 0.72 -3.04
C SER A 370 -21.67 0.23 -4.08
N PHE A 371 -22.11 1.15 -4.94
CA PHE A 371 -23.06 0.91 -6.02
C PHE A 371 -22.40 1.21 -7.36
N LEU A 372 -22.51 0.28 -8.32
CA LEU A 372 -22.03 0.47 -9.67
C LEU A 372 -23.14 0.11 -10.64
N ILE A 373 -23.31 0.93 -11.68
CA ILE A 373 -24.25 0.65 -12.78
C ILE A 373 -23.42 0.34 -14.02
N THR A 374 -23.79 -0.72 -14.74
CA THR A 374 -23.00 -1.23 -15.85
C THR A 374 -23.89 -1.52 -17.05
N GLU A 375 -23.44 -1.06 -18.22
CA GLU A 375 -24.09 -1.37 -19.49
C GLU A 375 -23.78 -2.80 -19.92
N ASN A 376 -24.80 -3.52 -20.39
CA ASN A 376 -24.61 -4.81 -21.02
C ASN A 376 -24.42 -4.65 -22.53
N ARG A 377 -23.16 -4.51 -22.97
CA ARG A 377 -22.84 -4.51 -24.40
C ARG A 377 -22.77 -5.94 -24.94
N SER A 378 -23.84 -6.36 -25.60
CA SER A 378 -23.88 -7.63 -26.33
C SER A 378 -23.64 -7.41 -27.82
N ASN A 379 -22.43 -6.99 -28.23
CA ASN A 379 -21.97 -7.17 -29.62
C ASN A 379 -20.48 -6.87 -29.79
N THR A 380 -19.65 -7.91 -29.84
CA THR A 380 -18.95 -8.46 -31.03
C THR A 380 -17.98 -9.53 -30.52
N LYS A 381 -17.57 -10.45 -31.40
CA LYS A 381 -16.60 -11.51 -31.08
C LYS A 381 -15.39 -10.92 -30.35
N ASP A 382 -14.98 -11.60 -29.28
CA ASP A 382 -13.87 -11.28 -28.37
C ASP A 382 -14.20 -10.35 -27.19
N VAL A 383 -14.31 -10.99 -26.01
CA VAL A 383 -14.37 -10.43 -24.64
C VAL A 383 -15.60 -9.55 -24.32
N LYS A 384 -16.46 -10.02 -23.41
CA LYS A 384 -17.52 -9.21 -22.78
C LYS A 384 -16.87 -8.09 -21.96
N ILE A 385 -16.67 -6.92 -22.57
CA ILE A 385 -16.28 -5.71 -21.84
C ILE A 385 -17.58 -5.05 -21.35
N SER A 386 -17.83 -5.16 -20.05
CA SER A 386 -18.90 -4.44 -19.38
C SER A 386 -18.43 -3.02 -19.07
N GLU A 387 -19.11 -1.99 -19.60
CA GLU A 387 -18.72 -0.58 -19.38
C GLU A 387 -19.48 -0.01 -18.17
N PHE A 388 -18.75 0.57 -17.22
CA PHE A 388 -19.37 1.26 -16.09
C PHE A 388 -20.03 2.55 -16.56
N LEU A 389 -21.26 2.76 -16.14
CA LEU A 389 -22.06 3.96 -16.41
C LEU A 389 -21.98 4.96 -15.26
N CYS A 390 -21.91 4.44 -14.03
CA CYS A 390 -21.58 5.21 -12.84
C CYS A 390 -21.01 4.33 -11.73
N ILE A 391 -20.24 4.96 -10.84
CA ILE A 391 -19.60 4.32 -9.68
C ILE A 391 -19.74 5.24 -8.47
N TYR A 392 -20.44 4.75 -7.46
CA TYR A 392 -20.67 5.40 -6.17
C TYR A 392 -20.02 4.53 -5.11
N ARG A 393 -18.84 4.92 -4.64
CA ARG A 393 -17.99 4.14 -3.76
C ARG A 393 -18.19 4.52 -2.30
N ASP A 394 -18.23 3.52 -1.43
CA ASP A 394 -18.38 3.63 0.02
C ASP A 394 -19.52 4.58 0.42
N PHE A 395 -20.64 4.40 -0.26
CA PHE A 395 -21.74 5.35 -0.32
C PHE A 395 -22.72 5.21 0.85
N ILE A 396 -22.86 4.00 1.40
CA ILE A 396 -23.66 3.73 2.60
C ILE A 396 -22.78 3.00 3.60
N LYS A 397 -22.82 3.42 4.87
CA LYS A 397 -22.17 2.70 5.97
C LYS A 397 -23.19 1.89 6.75
N ILE A 398 -22.88 0.64 7.02
CA ILE A 398 -23.66 -0.21 7.91
C ILE A 398 -22.79 -0.72 9.04
N LYS A 399 -23.37 -0.87 10.23
CA LYS A 399 -22.76 -1.56 11.35
C LYS A 399 -23.55 -2.84 11.63
N ILE A 400 -22.86 -3.96 11.55
CA ILE A 400 -23.42 -5.27 11.87
C ILE A 400 -23.21 -5.52 13.35
N GLU A 401 -24.27 -5.84 14.08
CA GLU A 401 -24.24 -6.16 15.51
C GLU A 401 -24.81 -7.56 15.77
N GLY A 402 -24.32 -8.24 16.81
CA GLY A 402 -24.93 -9.48 17.33
C GLY A 402 -24.11 -10.76 17.18
N LEU A 403 -23.10 -10.81 16.30
CA LEU A 403 -22.15 -11.95 16.24
C LEU A 403 -20.76 -11.50 16.67
N LYS A 404 -20.46 -11.58 17.97
CA LYS A 404 -19.12 -11.26 18.48
C LYS A 404 -18.15 -12.37 18.05
N LEU A 405 -16.96 -11.99 17.61
CA LEU A 405 -15.88 -12.92 17.23
C LEU A 405 -15.56 -13.97 18.33
N ALA A 406 -15.87 -13.66 19.59
CA ALA A 406 -15.72 -14.56 20.73
C ALA A 406 -16.72 -15.75 20.75
N ASP A 407 -17.82 -15.67 20.00
CA ASP A 407 -18.84 -16.74 19.94
C ASP A 407 -18.52 -17.82 18.89
N PHE A 408 -17.52 -17.58 18.04
CA PHE A 408 -16.83 -18.63 17.30
C PHE A 408 -15.76 -19.25 18.20
N ALA A 409 -16.16 -20.22 19.02
CA ALA A 409 -15.21 -21.23 19.46
C ALA A 409 -14.56 -21.88 18.21
N PRO A 410 -13.26 -22.23 18.22
CA PRO A 410 -12.67 -22.99 17.14
C PRO A 410 -13.47 -24.29 16.94
N TYR A 411 -13.99 -24.50 15.73
CA TYR A 411 -14.64 -25.76 15.37
C TYR A 411 -13.56 -26.84 15.29
N TYR A 412 -13.56 -27.77 16.25
CA TYR A 412 -12.66 -28.92 16.23
C TYR A 412 -13.21 -29.94 15.23
N PHE A 413 -12.44 -30.24 14.19
CA PHE A 413 -12.76 -31.33 13.28
C PHE A 413 -12.49 -32.67 13.98
N GLU A 414 -13.52 -33.52 14.08
CA GLU A 414 -13.30 -34.94 14.33
C GLU A 414 -12.83 -35.58 13.03
N ILE A 415 -11.62 -36.16 13.05
CA ILE A 415 -11.04 -36.90 11.93
C ILE A 415 -10.81 -38.34 12.39
N GLU A 416 -11.36 -39.31 11.66
CA GLU A 416 -10.92 -40.70 11.74
C GLU A 416 -9.70 -40.89 10.83
N THR A 417 -8.52 -41.08 11.44
CA THR A 417 -7.31 -41.47 10.71
C THR A 417 -7.13 -42.98 10.77
N LYS A 418 -7.05 -43.66 9.61
CA LYS A 418 -6.50 -45.02 9.51
C LYS A 418 -5.08 -44.96 8.98
N GLN A 419 -4.14 -45.55 9.73
CA GLN A 419 -2.80 -45.84 9.21
C GLN A 419 -2.92 -47.07 8.29
N LEU A 420 -2.59 -46.89 7.01
CA LEU A 420 -2.49 -47.99 6.03
C LEU A 420 -1.22 -48.81 6.26
#